data_AF-A0A925JS88-F1
#
_entry.id   AF-A0A925JS88-F1
#
_cell.length_a   1.000
_cell.length_b   1.000
_cell.length_c   1.000
_cell.angle_alpha   90.00
_cell.angle_beta   90.00
_cell.angle_gamma   90.00
#
_symmetry.space_group_name_H-M   'P 1'
#
loop_
_entity.id
_entity.type
_entity.pdbx_description
1 polymer ?
#
loop_
_entity_poly.entity_id
_entity_poly.type
_entity_poly.pdbx_seq_one_letter_code
_entity_poly.pdbx_strand_id
1 'polypeptide(L)'
;MKTSFTTIALLFLLAGLSIPQTSTTTYVTPEIRRVGDKLACKCGSCNNTVATCQMLQCHYSSPAREKIAAALKAGSDDQSIVDGFVKEVGLAALAAPPASGFSLLSYLMPFAAILLGLAAILVYWKRFRKPASAPAPAEISDRYRREIEAEMAERE
;
A
#
# COMPACT_ATOMS: atom_id res chain seq x y z
N MET A 1 10.15 -13.89 65.67
CA MET A 1 9.16 -13.03 64.98
C MET A 1 9.77 -11.78 64.33
N LYS A 2 10.68 -11.05 64.99
CA LYS A 2 11.31 -9.82 64.44
C LYS A 2 12.16 -10.05 63.19
N THR A 3 12.86 -11.17 63.08
CA THR A 3 13.73 -11.54 61.94
C THR A 3 12.96 -11.85 60.66
N SER A 4 11.71 -12.33 60.78
CA SER A 4 10.86 -12.64 59.62
C SER A 4 10.27 -11.38 59.00
N PHE A 5 10.08 -10.32 59.79
CA PHE A 5 9.52 -9.05 59.29
C PHE A 5 10.60 -8.24 58.56
N THR A 6 11.85 -8.27 59.06
CA THR A 6 12.99 -7.64 58.38
C THR A 6 13.38 -8.35 57.09
N THR A 7 13.29 -9.68 57.00
CA THR A 7 13.56 -10.40 55.74
C THR A 7 12.49 -10.12 54.68
N ILE A 8 11.21 -10.02 55.06
CA ILE A 8 10.13 -9.65 54.13
C ILE A 8 10.30 -8.21 53.65
N ALA A 9 10.65 -7.28 54.55
CA ALA A 9 10.92 -5.89 54.19
C ALA A 9 12.13 -5.75 53.25
N LEU A 10 13.20 -6.54 53.48
CA LEU A 10 14.38 -6.57 52.62
C LEU A 10 14.07 -7.16 51.24
N LEU A 11 13.25 -8.22 51.16
CA LEU A 11 12.80 -8.82 49.90
C LEU A 11 11.91 -7.86 49.09
N PHE A 12 11.04 -7.09 49.74
CA PHE A 12 10.27 -6.04 49.09
C PHE A 12 11.15 -4.89 48.58
N LEU A 13 12.20 -4.52 49.32
CA LEU A 13 13.14 -3.47 48.91
C LEU A 13 14.00 -3.91 47.71
N LEU A 14 14.46 -5.17 47.68
CA LEU A 14 15.19 -5.76 46.55
C LEU A 14 14.30 -5.94 45.31
N ALA A 15 13.02 -6.30 45.49
CA ALA A 15 12.07 -6.40 44.38
C ALA A 15 11.77 -5.03 43.74
N GLY A 16 11.77 -3.95 44.53
CA GLY A 16 11.61 -2.58 44.04
C GLY A 16 12.79 -2.07 43.20
N LEU A 17 13.99 -2.63 43.35
CA LEU A 17 15.17 -2.27 42.54
C LEU A 17 15.13 -2.88 41.12
N SER A 18 14.26 -3.87 40.89
CA SER A 18 14.06 -4.50 39.57
C SER A 18 13.00 -3.79 38.72
N ILE A 19 12.58 -2.57 39.07
CA ILE A 19 11.81 -1.75 38.14
C ILE A 19 12.69 -1.56 36.90
N PRO A 20 12.28 -2.06 35.71
CA PRO A 20 13.01 -1.76 34.51
C PRO A 20 13.01 -0.24 34.38
N GLN A 21 14.21 0.35 34.42
CA GLN A 21 14.39 1.71 33.95
C GLN A 21 13.98 1.66 32.49
N THR A 22 12.77 2.15 32.17
CA THR A 22 12.37 2.45 30.81
C THR A 22 13.31 3.55 30.35
N SER A 23 14.47 3.14 29.86
CA SER A 23 15.40 3.99 29.15
C SER A 23 14.60 4.62 28.02
N THR A 24 14.39 5.93 28.06
CA THR A 24 13.85 6.72 26.96
C THR A 24 14.88 6.79 25.85
N THR A 25 15.31 5.64 25.35
CA THR A 25 15.99 5.53 24.08
C THR A 25 14.93 5.79 23.03
N THR A 26 15.23 6.68 22.08
CA THR A 26 14.42 7.21 20.97
C THR A 26 13.79 6.14 20.07
N TYR A 27 12.97 5.23 20.61
CA TYR A 27 12.17 4.29 19.87
C TYR A 27 10.91 5.02 19.42
N VAL A 28 11.04 5.72 18.29
CA VAL A 28 9.95 6.17 17.40
C VAL A 28 8.64 6.42 18.16
N THR A 29 8.56 7.57 18.83
CA THR A 29 7.31 8.03 19.46
C THR A 29 6.22 8.19 18.38
N PRO A 30 4.93 8.14 18.72
CA PRO A 30 3.86 8.25 17.72
C PRO A 30 3.97 9.53 16.86
N GLU A 31 4.49 10.61 17.41
CA GLU A 31 4.75 11.87 16.69
C GLU A 31 5.88 11.71 15.66
N ILE A 32 7.00 11.10 16.07
CA ILE A 32 8.13 10.82 15.16
C ILE A 32 7.69 9.82 14.08
N ARG A 33 6.84 8.84 14.42
CA ARG A 33 6.30 7.86 13.47
C ARG A 33 5.50 8.54 12.37
N ARG A 34 4.60 9.46 12.74
CA ARG A 34 3.72 10.18 11.82
C ARG A 34 4.49 10.93 10.72
N VAL A 35 5.63 11.50 11.05
CA VAL A 35 6.52 12.16 10.09
C VAL A 35 7.42 11.14 9.39
N GLY A 36 8.00 10.21 10.15
CA GLY A 36 8.94 9.21 9.64
C GLY A 36 8.35 8.20 8.67
N ASP A 37 7.04 7.98 8.68
CA ASP A 37 6.33 7.14 7.69
C ASP A 37 6.23 7.82 6.32
N LYS A 38 6.28 9.15 6.26
CA LYS A 38 6.30 9.91 5.00
C LYS A 38 7.68 9.92 4.35
N LEU A 39 8.73 9.52 5.09
CA LEU A 39 10.12 9.59 4.68
C LEU A 39 10.69 8.19 4.38
N ALA A 40 11.28 8.03 3.20
CA ALA A 40 11.99 6.81 2.81
C ALA A 40 13.36 6.73 3.48
N CYS A 41 13.73 5.55 3.98
CA CYS A 41 15.10 5.30 4.44
C CYS A 41 16.02 5.10 3.24
N LYS A 42 17.13 5.84 3.17
CA LYS A 42 18.16 5.72 2.12
C LYS A 42 19.47 5.12 2.64
N CYS A 43 19.33 4.17 3.56
CA CYS A 43 20.42 3.34 4.11
C CYS A 43 21.14 2.47 3.05
N GLY A 44 20.53 2.26 1.87
CA GLY A 44 21.03 1.37 0.81
C GLY A 44 20.79 -0.13 1.04
N SER A 45 20.67 -0.59 2.28
CA SER A 45 20.43 -2.00 2.63
C SER A 45 18.95 -2.39 2.75
N CYS A 46 18.08 -1.40 2.93
CA CYS A 46 16.72 -1.56 3.42
C CYS A 46 15.78 -0.62 2.65
N ASN A 47 14.62 -1.11 2.20
CA ASN A 47 13.63 -0.32 1.47
C ASN A 47 12.42 0.04 2.34
N ASN A 48 12.68 0.37 3.60
CA ASN A 48 11.66 0.74 4.60
C ASN A 48 11.59 2.25 4.78
N THR A 49 10.58 2.74 5.50
CA THR A 49 10.50 4.14 5.93
C THR A 49 11.44 4.42 7.10
N VAL A 50 11.74 5.69 7.36
CA VAL A 50 12.55 6.10 8.52
C VAL A 50 11.90 5.66 9.83
N ALA A 51 10.56 5.62 9.89
CA ALA A 51 9.82 5.11 11.05
C ALA A 51 9.85 3.58 11.19
N THR A 52 9.68 2.83 10.10
CA THR A 52 9.54 1.35 10.14
C THR A 52 10.86 0.58 10.16
N CYS A 53 12.00 1.25 9.95
CA CYS A 53 13.31 0.62 10.00
C CYS A 53 13.63 0.05 11.41
N GLN A 54 13.74 -1.27 11.54
CA GLN A 54 14.03 -1.94 12.82
C GLN A 54 15.53 -2.05 13.14
N MET A 55 16.40 -1.51 12.29
CA MET A 55 17.84 -1.56 12.50
C MET A 55 18.24 -0.60 13.63
N LEU A 56 18.79 -1.17 14.71
CA LEU A 56 19.11 -0.45 15.96
C LEU A 56 20.11 0.69 15.77
N GLN A 57 21.04 0.58 14.81
CA GLN A 57 22.11 1.56 14.55
C GLN A 57 22.30 1.76 13.04
N CYS A 58 21.26 2.23 12.37
CA CYS A 58 21.40 2.65 10.98
C CYS A 58 22.04 4.04 10.89
N HIS A 59 23.10 4.15 10.09
CA HIS A 59 23.77 5.42 9.81
C HIS A 59 22.83 6.49 9.22
N TYR A 60 21.71 6.09 8.60
CA TYR A 60 20.73 7.02 8.01
C TYR A 60 19.50 7.22 8.89
N SER A 61 18.83 6.14 9.34
CA SER A 61 17.56 6.27 10.06
C SER A 61 17.70 6.84 11.47
N SER A 62 18.82 6.58 12.15
CA SER A 62 19.07 7.10 13.50
C SER A 62 19.17 8.63 13.53
N PRO A 63 20.08 9.28 12.78
CA PRO A 63 20.17 10.74 12.76
C PRO A 63 18.92 11.39 12.14
N ALA A 64 18.24 10.72 11.20
CA ALA A 64 16.99 11.24 10.65
C ALA A 64 15.88 11.33 11.72
N ARG A 65 15.74 10.32 12.60
CA ARG A 65 14.80 10.35 13.73
C ARG A 65 15.13 11.44 14.73
N GLU A 66 16.41 11.67 15.00
CA GLU A 66 16.86 12.74 15.89
C GLU A 66 16.55 14.13 15.31
N LYS A 67 16.79 14.34 14.01
CA LYS A 67 16.40 15.56 13.30
C LYS A 67 14.88 15.80 13.38
N ILE A 68 14.07 14.77 13.13
CA ILE A 68 12.60 14.85 13.25
C ILE A 68 12.20 15.20 14.69
N ALA A 69 12.78 14.53 15.68
CA ALA A 69 12.50 14.80 17.09
C ALA A 69 12.87 16.23 17.50
N ALA A 70 14.01 16.75 17.02
CA ALA A 70 14.43 18.12 17.26
C ALA A 70 13.48 19.13 16.61
N ALA A 71 13.05 18.89 15.37
CA ALA A 71 12.13 19.78 14.67
C ALA A 71 10.72 19.76 15.29
N LEU A 72 10.24 18.60 15.74
CA LEU A 72 8.98 18.50 16.49
C LEU A 72 9.04 19.23 17.84
N LYS A 73 10.17 19.13 18.55
CA LYS A 73 10.40 19.90 19.79
C LYS A 73 10.43 21.42 19.55
N ALA A 74 10.88 21.84 18.38
CA ALA A 74 10.88 23.24 17.97
C ALA A 74 9.48 23.76 17.56
N GLY A 75 8.45 22.90 17.53
CA GLY A 75 7.09 23.26 17.14
C GLY A 75 6.87 23.37 15.62
N SER A 76 7.79 22.82 14.82
CA SER A 76 7.64 22.81 13.35
C SER A 76 6.47 21.93 12.91
N ASP A 77 5.76 22.36 11.87
CA ASP A 77 4.70 21.57 11.24
C ASP A 77 5.26 20.34 10.53
N ASP A 78 4.50 19.24 10.55
CA ASP A 78 4.86 17.97 9.92
C ASP A 78 5.29 18.13 8.45
N GLN A 79 4.60 18.96 7.66
CA GLN A 79 4.94 19.16 6.24
C GLN A 79 6.25 19.94 6.09
N SER A 80 6.48 20.95 6.95
CA SER A 80 7.74 21.70 6.92
C SER A 80 8.96 20.82 7.21
N ILE A 81 8.79 19.82 8.09
CA ILE A 81 9.84 18.85 8.40
C ILE A 81 10.12 17.99 7.16
N VAL A 82 9.08 17.44 6.54
CA VAL A 82 9.21 16.63 5.32
C VAL A 82 9.87 17.43 4.20
N ASP A 83 9.41 18.66 3.95
CA ASP A 83 9.97 19.57 2.94
C ASP A 83 11.45 19.87 3.18
N GLY A 84 11.88 19.96 4.45
CA GLY A 84 13.29 20.07 4.81
C GLY A 84 14.10 18.88 4.31
N PHE A 85 13.61 17.65 4.53
CA PHE A 85 14.25 16.44 3.99
C PHE A 85 14.20 16.36 2.46
N VAL A 86 13.13 16.85 1.81
CA VAL A 86 13.06 16.95 0.35
C VAL A 86 14.11 17.91 -0.20
N LYS A 87 14.37 19.03 0.48
CA LYS A 87 15.41 19.97 0.07
C LYS A 87 16.82 19.39 0.19
N GLU A 88 17.08 18.57 1.22
CA GLU A 88 18.38 17.93 1.42
C GLU A 88 18.64 16.76 0.45
N VAL A 89 17.65 15.89 0.23
CA VAL A 89 17.83 14.58 -0.43
C VAL A 89 17.04 14.45 -1.75
N GLY A 90 16.21 15.44 -2.07
CA GLY A 90 15.36 15.47 -3.26
C GLY A 90 14.07 14.66 -3.09
N LEU A 91 13.35 14.46 -4.20
CA LEU A 91 12.09 13.69 -4.25
C LEU A 91 12.24 12.24 -3.78
N ALA A 92 13.47 11.72 -3.79
CA ALA A 92 13.78 10.39 -3.28
C ALA A 92 13.55 10.28 -1.77
N ALA A 93 13.55 11.39 -1.02
CA ALA A 93 13.31 11.41 0.42
C ALA A 93 11.90 10.94 0.80
N LEU A 94 10.92 11.05 -0.10
CA LEU A 94 9.55 10.64 0.20
C LEU A 94 9.40 9.11 0.07
N ALA A 95 8.62 8.54 0.99
CA ALA A 95 8.20 7.14 0.94
C ALA A 95 7.36 6.83 -0.31
N ALA A 96 6.56 7.78 -0.76
CA ALA A 96 5.81 7.70 -2.01
C ALA A 96 6.21 8.86 -2.94
N PRO A 97 6.55 8.59 -4.22
CA PRO A 97 6.82 9.66 -5.17
C PRO A 97 5.56 10.53 -5.31
N PRO A 98 5.67 11.88 -5.29
CA PRO A 98 4.52 12.74 -5.49
C PRO A 98 3.96 12.52 -6.89
N ALA A 99 2.63 12.59 -7.01
CA ALA A 99 1.88 12.37 -8.25
C ALA A 99 2.00 13.58 -9.21
N SER A 100 3.23 14.05 -9.48
CA SER A 100 3.51 15.20 -10.32
C SER A 100 4.39 14.81 -11.51
N GLY A 101 3.99 15.20 -12.72
CA GLY A 101 4.76 14.99 -13.95
C GLY A 101 4.75 13.52 -14.42
N PHE A 102 5.93 12.92 -14.58
CA PHE A 102 6.08 11.58 -15.17
C PHE A 102 5.56 10.44 -14.27
N SER A 103 5.54 10.62 -12.95
CA SER A 103 4.96 9.63 -12.02
C SER A 103 3.46 9.44 -12.22
N LEU A 104 2.75 10.46 -12.71
CA LEU A 104 1.34 10.36 -13.06
C LEU A 104 1.12 9.43 -14.27
N LEU A 105 2.04 9.45 -15.23
CA LEU A 105 1.97 8.57 -16.40
C LEU A 105 2.12 7.11 -15.99
N SER A 106 3.00 6.79 -15.03
CA SER A 106 3.11 5.42 -14.47
C SER A 106 1.81 4.96 -13.80
N TYR A 107 1.07 5.88 -13.18
CA TYR A 107 -0.23 5.58 -12.57
C TYR A 107 -1.35 5.43 -13.60
N LEU A 108 -1.30 6.20 -14.69
CA LEU A 108 -2.31 6.20 -15.76
C LEU A 108 -2.08 5.10 -16.80
N MET A 109 -0.82 4.69 -17.02
CA MET A 109 -0.40 3.68 -17.98
C MET A 109 -1.18 2.35 -17.86
N PRO A 110 -1.38 1.74 -16.67
CA PRO A 110 -2.13 0.48 -16.59
C PRO A 110 -3.57 0.63 -17.10
N PHE A 111 -4.24 1.74 -16.77
CA PHE A 111 -5.59 2.01 -17.26
C PHE A 111 -5.63 2.28 -18.75
N ALA A 112 -4.68 3.06 -19.27
CA ALA A 112 -4.55 3.34 -20.70
C ALA A 112 -4.29 2.06 -21.51
N ALA A 113 -3.42 1.17 -21.02
CA ALA A 113 -3.14 -0.11 -21.67
C ALA A 113 -4.38 -1.02 -21.74
N ILE A 114 -5.14 -1.11 -20.64
CA ILE A 114 -6.39 -1.88 -20.60
C ILE A 114 -7.41 -1.31 -21.58
N LEU A 115 -7.62 0.01 -21.58
CA LEU A 115 -8.56 0.67 -22.48
C LEU A 115 -8.21 0.46 -23.95
N LEU A 116 -6.92 0.60 -24.31
CA LEU A 116 -6.44 0.36 -25.67
C LEU A 116 -6.62 -1.11 -26.08
N GLY A 117 -6.30 -2.05 -25.19
CA GLY A 117 -6.51 -3.48 -25.43
C GLY A 117 -7.99 -3.81 -25.65
N LEU A 118 -8.88 -3.29 -24.80
CA LEU A 118 -10.31 -3.52 -24.91
C LEU A 118 -10.88 -2.91 -26.19
N ALA A 119 -10.46 -1.70 -26.54
CA ALA A 119 -10.84 -1.04 -27.79
C ALA A 119 -10.40 -1.87 -29.01
N ALA A 120 -9.17 -2.37 -29.01
CA ALA A 120 -8.66 -3.22 -30.09
C ALA A 120 -9.48 -4.51 -30.23
N ILE A 121 -9.83 -5.17 -29.12
CA ILE A 121 -10.68 -6.38 -29.13
C ILE A 121 -12.07 -6.05 -29.67
N LEU A 122 -12.69 -4.95 -29.24
CA LEU A 122 -14.03 -4.56 -29.71
C LEU A 122 -14.04 -4.21 -31.20
N VAL A 123 -13.01 -3.51 -31.68
CA VAL A 123 -12.85 -3.19 -33.11
C VAL A 123 -12.64 -4.48 -33.91
N TYR A 124 -11.74 -5.36 -33.45
CA TYR A 124 -11.51 -6.66 -34.08
C TYR A 124 -12.79 -7.50 -34.12
N TRP A 125 -13.49 -7.61 -32.99
CA TRP A 125 -14.75 -8.34 -32.91
C TRP A 125 -15.80 -7.77 -33.85
N LYS A 126 -16.01 -6.45 -33.89
CA LYS A 126 -16.93 -5.81 -34.85
C LYS A 126 -16.50 -6.03 -36.30
N ARG A 127 -15.20 -6.02 -36.60
CA ARG A 127 -14.66 -6.20 -37.96
C ARG A 127 -14.86 -7.62 -38.48
N PHE A 128 -14.71 -8.62 -37.63
CA PHE A 128 -14.74 -10.05 -38.01
C PHE A 128 -16.04 -10.76 -37.63
N ARG A 129 -16.98 -10.08 -36.97
CA ARG A 129 -18.33 -10.60 -36.77
C ARG A 129 -19.01 -10.66 -38.13
N LYS A 130 -19.21 -11.88 -38.65
CA LYS A 130 -20.09 -12.09 -39.80
C LYS A 130 -21.46 -11.53 -39.43
N PRO A 131 -22.12 -10.75 -40.30
CA PRO A 131 -23.51 -10.37 -40.07
C PRO A 131 -24.29 -11.64 -39.77
N ALA A 132 -25.15 -11.59 -38.75
CA ALA A 132 -26.06 -12.69 -38.49
C ALA A 132 -26.74 -13.05 -39.81
N SER A 133 -26.73 -14.32 -40.19
CA SER A 133 -27.39 -14.77 -41.41
C SER A 133 -28.81 -14.21 -41.38
N ALA A 134 -29.20 -13.50 -42.44
CA ALA A 134 -30.54 -12.97 -42.55
C ALA A 134 -31.54 -14.10 -42.24
N PRO A 135 -32.62 -13.81 -41.47
CA PRO A 135 -33.62 -14.84 -41.19
C PRO A 135 -34.09 -15.43 -42.53
N ALA A 136 -34.14 -16.76 -42.59
CA ALA A 136 -34.62 -17.45 -43.78
C ALA A 136 -36.01 -16.91 -44.15
N PRO A 137 -36.36 -16.84 -45.45
CA PRO A 137 -37.70 -16.44 -45.89
C PRO A 137 -38.77 -17.18 -45.07
N ALA A 138 -39.77 -16.46 -44.58
CA ALA A 138 -40.78 -16.99 -43.66
C ALA A 138 -41.44 -18.28 -44.19
N GLU A 139 -41.65 -18.35 -45.50
CA GLU A 139 -42.19 -19.52 -46.20
C GLU A 139 -41.33 -20.77 -46.05
N ILE A 140 -39.99 -20.62 -46.08
CA ILE A 140 -39.04 -21.72 -45.88
C ILE A 140 -39.07 -22.17 -44.42
N SER A 141 -39.07 -21.23 -43.46
CA SER A 141 -39.15 -21.59 -42.03
C SER A 141 -40.46 -22.28 -41.65
N ASP A 142 -41.58 -21.87 -42.27
CA ASP A 142 -42.89 -22.45 -42.00
C ASP A 142 -43.06 -23.83 -42.66
N ARG A 143 -42.34 -24.11 -43.75
CA ARG A 143 -42.25 -25.46 -44.32
C ARG A 143 -41.50 -26.40 -43.39
N TYR A 144 -40.31 -26.01 -42.93
CA TYR A 144 -39.51 -26.83 -42.01
C TYR A 144 -40.22 -27.08 -40.67
N ARG A 145 -40.94 -26.08 -40.14
CA ARG A 145 -41.75 -26.25 -38.92
C ARG A 145 -42.82 -27.32 -39.08
N ARG A 146 -43.58 -27.27 -40.18
CA ARG A 146 -44.61 -28.27 -40.48
C ARG A 146 -44.05 -29.67 -40.68
N GLU A 147 -42.87 -29.76 -41.30
CA GLU A 147 -42.18 -31.04 -41.51
C GLU A 147 -41.68 -31.64 -40.18
N ILE A 148 -41.15 -30.81 -39.26
CA ILE A 148 -40.77 -31.23 -37.90
C ILE A 148 -42.01 -31.65 -37.10
N GLU A 149 -43.10 -30.88 -37.15
CA GLU A 149 -44.35 -31.22 -36.46
C GLU A 149 -44.94 -32.55 -36.96
N ALA A 150 -44.87 -32.82 -38.26
CA ALA A 150 -45.31 -34.08 -38.85
C ALA A 150 -44.43 -35.26 -38.38
N GLU A 151 -43.11 -35.12 -38.39
CA GLU A 151 -42.20 -36.17 -37.93
C GLU A 151 -42.37 -36.46 -36.43
N MET A 152 -42.64 -35.42 -35.63
CA MET A 152 -42.91 -35.57 -34.20
C MET A 152 -44.23 -36.31 -33.94
N ALA A 153 -45.28 -36.00 -34.72
CA ALA A 153 -46.59 -36.64 -34.61
C ALA A 153 -46.59 -38.11 -35.09
N GLU A 154 -45.69 -38.48 -36.01
CA GLU A 154 -45.52 -39.88 -36.44
C GLU A 154 -44.75 -40.73 -35.41
N ARG A 155 -44.05 -40.09 -34.47
CA ARG A 155 -43.23 -40.76 -33.43
C ARG A 155 -43.96 -40.96 -32.10
N GLU A 156 -45.16 -40.42 -31.95
CA GLU A 156 -46.05 -40.59 -30.79
C GLU A 156 -47.15 -41.63 -31.08
#